data_AF-A0A397AP60-F1
#
_entry.id   AF-A0A397AP60-F1
#
_cell.length_a   1.000
_cell.length_b   1.000
_cell.length_c   1.000
_cell.angle_alpha   90.00
_cell.angle_beta   90.00
_cell.angle_gamma   90.00
#
_symmetry.space_group_name_H-M   'P 1'
#
loop_
_entity.id
_entity.type
_entity.pdbx_description
1 polymer ?
#
loop_
_entity_poly.entity_id
_entity_poly.type
_entity_poly.pdbx_seq_one_letter_code
_entity_poly.pdbx_strand_id
1 'polypeptide(L)'
;DVVAVNQFSFWENKTAEEGAHFTFKRFQEQDTRAKRAGKLAQLHEAGWSTAGEDPVVNEASPQAQGVFTQDFLTLVPRQNLNTFYFAAFDLPFNPTEIERNFGIHDVNRTLKPGVEAVQVGAPLQAVRLWAGDNVIKAHRYWNANDSVNENFGGVYAAKPSVVPSGLLDDEIWLWDKDSSILYSKSSNQCLESTGEDNDTQNLHTSPCSKDNRDQKWSVADGNIASQNDAKFCIDVNRPTTPDVNLVVTVSPCNKQPTQSIAIVPATDEPLEIGIKTNGDGLTPFPGGVKLQSTSHPHRQSHQWFYDPVIQSITSKSLRLCLDAAKGVNDGPVGLGNCDPNNVNQKWVLNDFTGQIHHATHYGFSLGTPDDVDGLVRLLWSDKNNVNQHWNIKPVKAKA
;
A
#
# COMPACT_ATOMS: atom_id res chain seq x y z
N ASP A 1 4.80 18.19 -10.62
CA ASP A 1 3.37 18.37 -10.25
C ASP A 1 2.88 17.19 -9.43
N VAL A 2 1.92 17.44 -8.54
CA VAL A 2 1.21 16.45 -7.73
C VAL A 2 -0.29 16.70 -7.85
N VAL A 3 -1.11 15.69 -7.54
CA VAL A 3 -2.56 15.84 -7.36
C VAL A 3 -2.84 16.06 -5.89
N ALA A 4 -3.31 17.23 -5.51
CA ALA A 4 -3.73 17.53 -4.14
C ALA A 4 -5.20 17.15 -3.95
N VAL A 5 -5.49 16.42 -2.87
CA VAL A 5 -6.83 15.96 -2.50
C VAL A 5 -7.18 16.51 -1.12
N ASN A 6 -8.28 17.23 -1.01
CA ASN A 6 -8.86 17.63 0.28
C ASN A 6 -10.05 16.71 0.54
N GLN A 7 -10.04 15.98 1.66
CA GLN A 7 -11.07 15.00 1.97
C GLN A 7 -11.38 15.00 3.47
N PHE A 8 -12.62 15.35 3.79
CA PHE A 8 -13.12 15.46 5.15
C PHE A 8 -14.35 14.58 5.33
N SER A 9 -14.15 13.35 5.82
CA SER A 9 -15.27 12.48 6.17
C SER A 9 -16.18 13.08 7.24
N PHE A 10 -15.67 14.02 8.04
CA PHE A 10 -16.41 14.84 8.98
C PHE A 10 -17.66 15.48 8.37
N TRP A 11 -17.56 15.99 7.14
CA TRP A 11 -18.66 16.67 6.43
C TRP A 11 -19.59 15.72 5.66
N GLU A 12 -19.38 14.40 5.76
CA GLU A 12 -20.15 13.38 5.03
C GLU A 12 -20.99 12.51 5.97
N ASN A 13 -21.42 13.08 7.11
CA ASN A 13 -22.23 12.41 8.14
C ASN A 13 -21.64 11.06 8.57
N LYS A 14 -20.33 11.05 8.87
CA LYS A 14 -19.59 9.91 9.39
C LYS A 14 -19.26 10.10 10.85
N THR A 15 -19.19 8.99 11.60
CA THR A 15 -18.56 8.98 12.92
C THR A 15 -17.03 9.02 12.77
N ALA A 16 -16.32 9.38 13.83
CA ALA A 16 -14.86 9.39 13.86
C ALA A 16 -14.29 7.99 13.61
N GLU A 17 -14.94 6.94 14.12
CA GLU A 17 -14.59 5.53 13.91
C GLU A 17 -14.69 5.14 12.42
N GLU A 18 -15.67 5.66 11.69
CA GLU A 18 -15.79 5.44 10.24
C GLU A 18 -14.84 6.32 9.42
N GLY A 19 -14.43 7.47 9.98
CA GLY A 19 -13.88 8.60 9.26
C GLY A 19 -12.59 8.30 8.49
N ALA A 20 -11.59 7.68 9.13
CA ALA A 20 -10.31 7.39 8.49
C ALA A 20 -10.47 6.39 7.33
N HIS A 21 -11.30 5.37 7.53
CA HIS A 21 -11.59 4.36 6.52
C HIS A 21 -12.32 4.97 5.32
N PHE A 22 -13.34 5.80 5.57
CA PHE A 22 -14.09 6.48 4.52
C PHE A 22 -13.22 7.50 3.76
N THR A 23 -12.29 8.17 4.46
CA THR A 23 -11.27 9.05 3.85
C THR A 23 -10.42 8.27 2.85
N PHE A 24 -9.95 7.06 3.21
CA PHE A 24 -9.19 6.20 2.29
C PHE A 24 -10.00 5.82 1.05
N LYS A 25 -11.27 5.40 1.24
CA LYS A 25 -12.17 5.06 0.12
C LYS A 25 -12.28 6.21 -0.89
N ARG A 26 -12.48 7.44 -0.42
CA ARG A 26 -12.57 8.64 -1.28
C ARG A 26 -11.23 9.00 -1.91
N PHE A 27 -10.14 8.88 -1.15
CA PHE A 27 -8.80 9.15 -1.65
C PHE A 27 -8.38 8.19 -2.77
N GLN A 28 -8.70 6.89 -2.65
CA GLN A 28 -8.34 5.89 -3.65
C GLN A 28 -8.91 6.17 -5.05
N GLU A 29 -10.09 6.79 -5.15
CA GLU A 29 -10.67 7.25 -6.41
C GLU A 29 -9.70 8.22 -7.11
N GLN A 30 -9.25 9.23 -6.38
CA GLN A 30 -8.38 10.28 -6.91
C GLN A 30 -6.95 9.76 -7.13
N ASP A 31 -6.45 8.87 -6.26
CA ASP A 31 -5.16 8.19 -6.45
C ASP A 31 -5.13 7.37 -7.75
N THR A 32 -6.22 6.65 -8.06
CA THR A 32 -6.36 5.90 -9.31
C THR A 32 -6.28 6.83 -10.53
N ARG A 33 -6.93 7.99 -10.48
CA ARG A 33 -6.82 9.04 -11.53
C ARG A 33 -5.40 9.59 -11.63
N ALA A 34 -4.77 9.92 -10.50
CA ALA A 34 -3.42 10.47 -10.44
C ALA A 34 -2.38 9.49 -11.01
N LYS A 35 -2.45 8.22 -10.60
CA LYS A 35 -1.55 7.16 -11.08
C LYS A 35 -1.63 7.01 -12.60
N ARG A 36 -2.82 6.97 -13.21
CA ARG A 36 -2.99 6.96 -14.67
C ARG A 36 -2.44 8.21 -15.37
N ALA A 37 -2.47 9.35 -14.68
CA ALA A 37 -1.86 10.57 -15.16
C ALA A 37 -0.33 10.61 -14.95
N GLY A 38 0.29 9.57 -14.38
CA GLY A 38 1.71 9.53 -14.08
C GLY A 38 2.11 10.50 -12.96
N LYS A 39 1.19 10.81 -12.04
CA LYS A 39 1.39 11.77 -10.95
C LYS A 39 1.24 11.08 -9.60
N LEU A 40 1.94 11.61 -8.60
CA LEU A 40 1.70 11.28 -7.20
C LEU A 40 0.47 12.05 -6.69
N ALA A 41 -0.33 11.40 -5.83
CA ALA A 41 -1.40 12.05 -5.09
C ALA A 41 -0.95 12.37 -3.66
N GLN A 42 -1.47 13.47 -3.11
CA GLN A 42 -1.26 13.90 -1.73
C GLN A 42 -2.61 14.23 -1.10
N LEU A 43 -2.88 13.66 0.07
CA LEU A 43 -4.04 14.02 0.88
C LEU A 43 -3.72 15.31 1.65
N HIS A 44 -3.94 16.43 0.99
CA HIS A 44 -3.49 17.74 1.45
C HIS A 44 -4.26 18.21 2.68
N GLU A 45 -5.53 17.83 2.84
CA GLU A 45 -6.30 18.19 4.02
C GLU A 45 -7.23 17.05 4.43
N ALA A 46 -7.15 16.69 5.72
CA ALA A 46 -8.11 15.89 6.45
C ALA A 46 -8.08 16.31 7.93
N GLY A 47 -9.18 16.12 8.65
CA GLY A 47 -9.24 16.46 10.07
C GLY A 47 -10.62 16.25 10.67
N TRP A 48 -10.69 16.41 11.99
CA TRP A 48 -11.92 16.31 12.75
C TRP A 48 -12.03 17.46 13.74
N SER A 49 -13.23 18.03 13.86
CA SER A 49 -13.48 19.12 14.79
C SER A 49 -13.71 18.62 16.21
N THR A 50 -13.21 19.36 17.21
CA THR A 50 -13.46 19.03 18.62
C THR A 50 -14.74 19.59 19.21
N ALA A 51 -15.42 20.51 18.51
CA ALA A 51 -16.63 21.17 19.00
C ALA A 51 -17.34 21.93 17.88
N GLY A 52 -18.57 22.36 18.16
CA GLY A 52 -19.44 23.04 17.21
C GLY A 52 -20.56 22.12 16.72
N GLU A 53 -21.57 22.70 16.09
CA GLU A 53 -22.73 21.98 15.60
C GLU A 53 -22.99 22.37 14.14
N ASP A 54 -23.24 21.38 13.30
CA ASP A 54 -23.70 21.58 11.92
C ASP A 54 -24.67 20.44 11.56
N PRO A 55 -25.80 20.72 10.87
CA PRO A 55 -26.79 19.70 10.51
C PRO A 55 -26.26 18.52 9.69
N VAL A 56 -25.12 18.65 8.98
CA VAL A 56 -24.55 17.55 8.18
C VAL A 56 -23.46 16.76 8.90
N VAL A 57 -23.08 17.20 10.10
CA VAL A 57 -22.04 16.57 10.92
C VAL A 57 -22.68 15.62 11.93
N ASN A 58 -22.11 14.42 12.04
CA ASN A 58 -22.61 13.41 12.97
C ASN A 58 -22.17 13.69 14.41
N GLU A 59 -20.87 13.99 14.58
CA GLU A 59 -20.27 14.25 15.89
C GLU A 59 -19.04 15.17 15.80
N ALA A 60 -18.95 16.09 16.75
CA ALA A 60 -17.78 16.94 16.97
C ALA A 60 -17.48 16.99 18.47
N SER A 61 -16.40 16.32 18.89
CA SER A 61 -16.01 16.24 20.29
C SER A 61 -14.50 16.02 20.42
N PRO A 62 -13.89 16.32 21.58
CA PRO A 62 -12.48 16.00 21.81
C PRO A 62 -12.18 14.50 21.68
N GLN A 63 -13.12 13.64 22.09
CA GLN A 63 -13.00 12.19 21.94
C GLN A 63 -13.01 11.79 20.46
N ALA A 64 -13.97 12.31 19.68
CA ALA A 64 -14.09 12.03 18.26
C ALA A 64 -12.83 12.45 17.47
N GLN A 65 -12.25 13.63 17.78
CA GLN A 65 -10.99 14.04 17.16
C GLN A 65 -9.84 13.09 17.52
N GLY A 66 -9.74 12.65 18.77
CA GLY A 66 -8.75 11.67 19.20
C GLY A 66 -8.86 10.35 18.43
N VAL A 67 -10.08 9.80 18.31
CA VAL A 67 -10.37 8.55 17.57
C VAL A 67 -9.99 8.70 16.10
N PHE A 68 -10.50 9.73 15.42
CA PHE A 68 -10.19 9.94 14.01
C PHE A 68 -8.68 10.11 13.79
N THR A 69 -8.00 10.88 14.65
CA THR A 69 -6.56 11.14 14.51
C THR A 69 -5.74 9.87 14.74
N GLN A 70 -6.11 9.04 15.72
CA GLN A 70 -5.51 7.73 15.95
C GLN A 70 -5.61 6.83 14.71
N ASP A 71 -6.82 6.69 14.16
CA ASP A 71 -7.07 5.81 13.02
C ASP A 71 -6.45 6.35 11.73
N PHE A 72 -6.51 7.67 11.52
CA PHE A 72 -5.91 8.34 10.39
C PHE A 72 -4.38 8.21 10.38
N LEU A 73 -3.72 8.48 11.51
CA LEU A 73 -2.27 8.33 11.60
C LEU A 73 -1.82 6.86 11.56
N THR A 74 -2.71 5.91 11.89
CA THR A 74 -2.46 4.47 11.68
C THR A 74 -2.60 4.08 10.20
N LEU A 75 -3.56 4.67 9.49
CA LEU A 75 -3.79 4.48 8.05
C LEU A 75 -2.62 4.98 7.19
N VAL A 76 -2.09 6.16 7.53
CA VAL A 76 -1.03 6.85 6.77
C VAL A 76 0.16 5.94 6.41
N PRO A 77 0.87 5.30 7.36
CA PRO A 77 1.99 4.43 7.05
C PRO A 77 1.57 3.12 6.36
N ARG A 78 0.36 2.60 6.62
CA ARG A 78 -0.15 1.38 5.98
C ARG A 78 -0.37 1.59 4.47
N GLN A 79 -0.90 2.76 4.13
CA GLN A 79 -1.30 3.09 2.75
C GLN A 79 -0.31 4.03 2.04
N ASN A 80 0.77 4.43 2.71
CA ASN A 80 1.74 5.41 2.22
C ASN A 80 1.10 6.73 1.79
N LEU A 81 0.14 7.21 2.58
CA LEU A 81 -0.51 8.47 2.30
C LEU A 81 0.46 9.59 2.65
N ASN A 82 0.92 10.29 1.62
CA ASN A 82 1.51 11.60 1.83
C ASN A 82 0.38 12.56 2.21
N THR A 83 0.43 13.14 3.42
CA THR A 83 -0.71 13.88 3.95
C THR A 83 -0.34 15.06 4.84
N PHE A 84 -1.25 16.03 4.94
CA PHE A 84 -1.27 17.02 6.00
C PHE A 84 -2.59 17.00 6.75
N TYR A 85 -2.52 17.30 8.05
CA TYR A 85 -3.69 17.54 8.86
C TYR A 85 -4.15 18.99 8.63
N PHE A 86 -5.47 19.20 8.55
CA PHE A 86 -6.06 20.46 8.09
C PHE A 86 -5.56 21.71 8.83
N ALA A 87 -5.48 21.67 10.16
CA ALA A 87 -5.11 22.84 10.96
C ALA A 87 -4.18 22.50 12.13
N ALA A 88 -3.15 23.32 12.30
CA ALA A 88 -2.23 23.21 13.43
C ALA A 88 -2.83 23.75 14.73
N PHE A 89 -3.60 24.84 14.67
CA PHE A 89 -4.15 25.57 15.82
C PHE A 89 -5.64 25.83 15.63
N ASP A 90 -6.38 25.83 16.72
CA ASP A 90 -7.73 26.38 16.73
C ASP A 90 -7.72 27.88 16.44
N LEU A 91 -8.79 28.35 15.82
CA LEU A 91 -8.94 29.74 15.43
C LEU A 91 -9.63 30.54 16.56
N PRO A 92 -9.21 31.79 16.83
CA PRO A 92 -9.74 32.57 17.96
C PRO A 92 -11.10 33.23 17.66
N PHE A 93 -11.52 33.28 16.41
CA PHE A 93 -12.73 33.99 15.97
C PHE A 93 -14.00 33.13 16.07
N ASN A 94 -15.15 33.80 16.12
CA ASN A 94 -16.52 33.26 16.10
C ASN A 94 -16.75 31.95 16.90
N PRO A 95 -17.17 32.01 18.18
CA PRO A 95 -17.22 30.84 19.07
C PRO A 95 -18.19 29.73 18.66
N THR A 96 -19.08 30.00 17.71
CA THR A 96 -20.09 29.04 17.25
C THR A 96 -19.70 28.33 15.95
N GLU A 97 -18.70 28.81 15.21
CA GLU A 97 -18.27 28.15 13.97
C GLU A 97 -17.55 26.84 14.29
N ILE A 98 -17.83 25.79 13.53
CA ILE A 98 -17.31 24.45 13.78
C ILE A 98 -15.88 24.31 13.25
N GLU A 99 -15.53 25.04 12.19
CA GLU A 99 -14.22 25.07 11.52
C GLU A 99 -13.10 25.56 12.44
N ARG A 100 -13.41 26.41 13.42
CA ARG A 100 -12.40 26.95 14.33
C ARG A 100 -11.78 25.88 15.22
N ASN A 101 -12.47 24.75 15.42
CA ASN A 101 -12.11 23.74 16.42
C ASN A 101 -11.36 22.52 15.81
N PHE A 102 -10.88 22.63 14.57
CA PHE A 102 -10.14 21.56 13.89
C PHE A 102 -8.65 21.49 14.25
N GLY A 103 -8.13 22.47 14.98
CA GLY A 103 -6.72 22.50 15.34
C GLY A 103 -6.32 21.26 16.12
N ILE A 104 -5.11 20.75 15.87
CA ILE A 104 -4.49 19.75 16.76
C ILE A 104 -3.99 20.38 18.07
N HIS A 105 -3.72 21.69 18.07
CA HIS A 105 -3.53 22.51 19.26
C HIS A 105 -4.72 23.44 19.48
N ASP A 106 -4.93 23.85 20.73
CA ASP A 106 -5.89 24.91 21.06
C ASP A 106 -5.40 26.31 20.65
N VAL A 107 -6.21 27.34 20.91
CA VAL A 107 -5.90 28.74 20.61
C VAL A 107 -4.66 29.27 21.36
N ASN A 108 -4.27 28.62 22.46
CA ASN A 108 -3.10 28.93 23.27
C ASN A 108 -1.86 28.12 22.86
N ARG A 109 -1.95 27.35 21.77
CA ARG A 109 -0.89 26.48 21.26
C ARG A 109 -0.56 25.30 22.17
N THR A 110 -1.51 24.89 23.00
CA THR A 110 -1.40 23.66 23.80
C THR A 110 -1.91 22.49 22.97
N LEU A 111 -1.15 21.40 22.89
CA LEU A 111 -1.59 20.20 22.16
C LEU A 111 -2.87 19.66 22.81
N LYS A 112 -3.87 19.31 22.02
CA LYS A 112 -5.14 18.83 22.56
C LYS A 112 -4.97 17.42 23.15
N PRO A 113 -5.57 17.12 24.33
CA PRO A 113 -5.35 15.85 25.02
C PRO A 113 -5.68 14.60 24.18
N GLY A 114 -6.75 14.66 23.37
CA GLY A 114 -7.12 13.56 22.48
C GLY A 114 -6.08 13.28 21.39
N VAL A 115 -5.38 14.31 20.91
CA VAL A 115 -4.28 14.18 19.94
C VAL A 115 -3.00 13.73 20.64
N GLU A 116 -2.70 14.27 21.83
CA GLU A 116 -1.54 13.86 22.64
C GLU A 116 -1.59 12.36 23.02
N ALA A 117 -2.79 11.83 23.24
CA ALA A 117 -2.99 10.42 23.59
C ALA A 117 -2.81 9.44 22.42
N VAL A 118 -2.67 9.91 21.17
CA VAL A 118 -2.54 9.06 19.98
C VAL A 118 -1.25 8.24 20.04
N GLN A 119 -1.37 6.94 19.77
CA GLN A 119 -0.26 5.99 19.73
C GLN A 119 -0.27 5.23 18.41
N VAL A 120 0.64 5.57 17.50
CA VAL A 120 0.79 4.84 16.23
C VAL A 120 1.80 3.72 16.42
N GLY A 121 1.38 2.48 16.12
CA GLY A 121 2.27 1.32 16.17
C GLY A 121 3.37 1.36 15.11
N ALA A 122 4.31 0.41 15.19
CA ALA A 122 5.33 0.25 14.15
C ALA A 122 4.69 -0.06 12.78
N PRO A 123 5.35 0.29 11.67
CA PRO A 123 4.89 -0.08 10.34
C PRO A 123 4.67 -1.60 10.22
N LEU A 124 3.54 -1.99 9.62
CA LEU A 124 3.21 -3.40 9.42
C LEU A 124 4.09 -4.03 8.35
N GLN A 125 4.28 -5.35 8.42
CA GLN A 125 5.07 -6.07 7.42
C GLN A 125 4.25 -6.27 6.15
N ALA A 126 4.71 -5.73 5.02
CA ALA A 126 4.14 -6.07 3.72
C ALA A 126 4.48 -7.52 3.36
N VAL A 127 3.45 -8.28 2.99
CA VAL A 127 3.57 -9.70 2.63
C VAL A 127 2.73 -10.00 1.38
N ARG A 128 3.09 -11.08 0.72
CA ARG A 128 2.31 -11.69 -0.35
C ARG A 128 1.97 -13.13 0.02
N LEU A 129 0.72 -13.51 -0.19
CA LEU A 129 0.21 -14.84 0.14
C LEU A 129 0.25 -15.72 -1.11
N TRP A 130 1.25 -16.59 -1.21
CA TRP A 130 1.46 -17.46 -2.37
C TRP A 130 0.71 -18.78 -2.25
N ALA A 131 -0.10 -19.09 -3.25
CA ALA A 131 -0.77 -20.36 -3.46
C ALA A 131 -0.21 -21.02 -4.74
N GLY A 132 0.86 -21.80 -4.60
CA GLY A 132 1.62 -22.34 -5.72
C GLY A 132 2.25 -21.25 -6.60
N ASP A 133 1.79 -21.14 -7.85
CA ASP A 133 2.21 -20.11 -8.82
C ASP A 133 1.24 -18.90 -8.85
N ASN A 134 0.23 -18.88 -7.98
CA ASN A 134 -0.74 -17.79 -7.83
C ASN A 134 -0.54 -17.08 -6.50
N VAL A 135 -1.18 -15.93 -6.34
CA VAL A 135 -1.19 -15.12 -5.13
C VAL A 135 -2.62 -14.78 -4.77
N ILE A 136 -2.92 -14.70 -3.47
CA ILE A 136 -4.23 -14.28 -2.97
C ILE A 136 -4.33 -12.76 -3.03
N LYS A 137 -5.43 -12.28 -3.58
CA LYS A 137 -5.73 -10.88 -3.88
C LYS A 137 -7.05 -10.46 -3.27
N ALA A 138 -7.20 -9.16 -3.00
CA ALA A 138 -8.43 -8.55 -2.53
C ALA A 138 -8.94 -7.48 -3.50
N HIS A 139 -10.24 -7.49 -3.76
CA HIS A 139 -10.90 -6.46 -4.57
C HIS A 139 -10.97 -5.11 -3.83
N ARG A 140 -10.34 -4.09 -4.44
CA ARG A 140 -10.38 -2.68 -4.04
C ARG A 140 -11.74 -2.00 -4.29
N TYR A 141 -11.91 -0.76 -3.82
CA TYR A 141 -13.14 0.03 -4.03
C TYR A 141 -13.34 0.49 -5.47
N TRP A 142 -12.25 0.89 -6.13
CA TRP A 142 -12.28 1.51 -7.46
C TRP A 142 -11.44 0.69 -8.44
N ASN A 143 -12.03 0.31 -9.57
CA ASN A 143 -11.31 -0.40 -10.62
C ASN A 143 -10.19 0.46 -11.23
N ALA A 144 -9.28 -0.16 -11.97
CA ALA A 144 -8.22 0.57 -12.68
C ALA A 144 -8.76 1.62 -13.68
N ASN A 145 -9.97 1.43 -14.19
CA ASN A 145 -10.68 2.40 -15.02
C ASN A 145 -11.45 3.46 -14.21
N ASP A 146 -11.34 3.48 -12.88
CA ASP A 146 -11.98 4.42 -11.94
C ASP A 146 -13.51 4.28 -11.86
N SER A 147 -14.08 3.18 -12.37
CA SER A 147 -15.44 2.79 -12.00
C SER A 147 -15.46 2.17 -10.60
N VAL A 148 -16.60 2.25 -9.92
CA VAL A 148 -16.83 1.50 -8.69
C VAL A 148 -16.66 0.01 -8.98
N ASN A 149 -15.98 -0.70 -8.09
CA ASN A 149 -15.81 -2.14 -8.17
C ASN A 149 -16.97 -2.86 -7.48
N GLU A 150 -17.81 -3.53 -8.27
CA GLU A 150 -18.96 -4.29 -7.78
C GLU A 150 -18.57 -5.51 -6.94
N ASN A 151 -17.34 -6.01 -7.09
CA ASN A 151 -16.79 -7.14 -6.33
C ASN A 151 -16.01 -6.71 -5.09
N PHE A 152 -16.11 -5.43 -4.68
CA PHE A 152 -15.43 -4.92 -3.49
C PHE A 152 -15.63 -5.86 -2.29
N GLY A 153 -14.54 -6.15 -1.59
CA GLY A 153 -14.55 -7.07 -0.45
C GLY A 153 -14.30 -8.54 -0.81
N GLY A 154 -14.48 -8.93 -2.08
CA GLY A 154 -14.19 -10.29 -2.52
C GLY A 154 -12.68 -10.60 -2.49
N VAL A 155 -12.35 -11.84 -2.15
CA VAL A 155 -10.98 -12.38 -2.18
C VAL A 155 -10.88 -13.43 -3.28
N TYR A 156 -9.78 -13.40 -4.02
CA TYR A 156 -9.56 -14.30 -5.15
C TYR A 156 -8.07 -14.66 -5.26
N ALA A 157 -7.71 -15.67 -6.04
CA ALA A 157 -6.31 -15.96 -6.34
C ALA A 157 -6.03 -15.96 -7.84
N ALA A 158 -4.91 -15.37 -8.24
CA ALA A 158 -4.53 -15.23 -9.64
C ALA A 158 -3.00 -15.17 -9.77
N LYS A 159 -2.50 -15.13 -11.00
CA LYS A 159 -1.07 -14.90 -11.23
C LYS A 159 -0.62 -13.58 -10.59
N PRO A 160 0.62 -13.52 -10.07
CA PRO A 160 1.18 -12.27 -9.56
C PRO A 160 1.15 -11.19 -10.65
N SER A 161 0.90 -9.95 -10.26
CA SER A 161 0.89 -8.80 -11.16
C SER A 161 2.30 -8.56 -11.73
N VAL A 162 2.33 -8.17 -13.00
CA VAL A 162 3.51 -7.66 -13.70
C VAL A 162 3.23 -6.19 -13.99
N VAL A 163 4.03 -5.28 -13.43
CA VAL A 163 3.88 -3.85 -13.65
C VAL A 163 4.29 -3.49 -15.08
N PRO A 164 3.53 -2.62 -15.79
CA PRO A 164 2.27 -2.02 -15.36
C PRO A 164 1.08 -2.98 -15.43
N SER A 165 0.29 -3.03 -14.36
CA SER A 165 -0.97 -3.79 -14.28
C SER A 165 -2.14 -2.97 -13.71
N GLY A 166 -1.85 -1.91 -12.94
CA GLY A 166 -2.82 -1.18 -12.13
C GLY A 166 -3.39 -1.99 -10.94
N LEU A 167 -2.85 -3.18 -10.67
CA LEU A 167 -3.37 -4.17 -9.72
C LEU A 167 -2.28 -4.66 -8.74
N LEU A 168 -1.20 -3.91 -8.53
CA LEU A 168 -0.12 -4.35 -7.63
C LEU A 168 -0.59 -4.35 -6.16
N ASP A 169 -1.33 -3.33 -5.73
CA ASP A 169 -1.80 -3.26 -4.34
C ASP A 169 -2.82 -4.36 -3.97
N ASP A 170 -3.49 -4.98 -4.96
CA ASP A 170 -4.52 -6.03 -4.72
C ASP A 170 -3.94 -7.30 -4.09
N GLU A 171 -2.68 -7.57 -4.36
CA GLU A 171 -1.97 -8.78 -3.94
C GLU A 171 -1.04 -8.55 -2.75
N ILE A 172 -0.96 -7.31 -2.25
CA ILE A 172 -0.18 -6.96 -1.07
C ILE A 172 -1.08 -6.93 0.15
N TRP A 173 -0.69 -7.72 1.14
CA TRP A 173 -1.28 -7.74 2.47
C TRP A 173 -0.30 -7.12 3.47
N LEU A 174 -0.81 -6.54 4.54
CA LEU A 174 -0.02 -6.05 5.65
C LEU A 174 -0.27 -6.96 6.85
N TRP A 175 0.77 -7.68 7.27
CA TRP A 175 0.70 -8.60 8.38
C TRP A 175 1.00 -7.88 9.70
N ASP A 176 0.00 -7.86 10.57
CA ASP A 176 0.17 -7.50 11.98
C ASP A 176 0.30 -8.79 12.79
N LYS A 177 1.56 -9.15 13.09
CA LYS A 177 1.88 -10.37 13.84
C LYS A 177 1.33 -10.36 15.26
N ASP A 178 1.28 -9.19 15.90
CA ASP A 178 0.90 -9.07 17.31
C ASP A 178 -0.60 -9.26 17.49
N SER A 179 -1.42 -8.72 16.56
CA SER A 179 -2.86 -8.96 16.55
C SER A 179 -3.29 -10.18 15.74
N SER A 180 -2.37 -10.77 14.97
CA SER A 180 -2.61 -11.88 14.03
C SER A 180 -3.60 -11.53 12.91
N ILE A 181 -3.56 -10.30 12.41
CA ILE A 181 -4.50 -9.77 11.41
C ILE A 181 -3.78 -9.49 10.09
N LEU A 182 -4.46 -9.81 8.97
CA LEU A 182 -4.03 -9.47 7.61
C LEU A 182 -4.89 -8.31 7.08
N TYR A 183 -4.27 -7.15 6.87
CA TYR A 183 -4.91 -6.00 6.25
C TYR A 183 -4.66 -6.00 4.75
N SER A 184 -5.69 -5.80 3.93
CA SER A 184 -5.52 -5.58 2.50
C SER A 184 -4.95 -4.18 2.25
N LYS A 185 -3.87 -4.09 1.47
CA LYS A 185 -3.36 -2.79 1.01
C LYS A 185 -4.35 -2.12 0.04
N SER A 186 -5.07 -2.89 -0.76
CA SER A 186 -5.99 -2.36 -1.76
C SER A 186 -7.31 -1.84 -1.21
N SER A 187 -7.70 -2.22 0.01
CA SER A 187 -8.99 -1.80 0.60
C SER A 187 -8.90 -1.27 2.03
N ASN A 188 -7.76 -1.40 2.70
CA ASN A 188 -7.63 -1.11 4.13
C ASN A 188 -8.66 -1.86 5.00
N GLN A 189 -9.08 -3.05 4.52
CA GLN A 189 -10.00 -3.96 5.21
C GLN A 189 -9.25 -5.24 5.61
N CYS A 190 -9.80 -5.98 6.57
CA CYS A 190 -9.15 -7.14 7.15
C CYS A 190 -9.67 -8.42 6.51
N LEU A 191 -8.76 -9.38 6.27
CA LEU A 191 -9.13 -10.71 5.80
C LEU A 191 -9.98 -11.40 6.87
N GLU A 192 -11.18 -11.82 6.50
CA GLU A 192 -12.16 -12.41 7.40
C GLU A 192 -12.77 -13.69 6.81
N SER A 193 -12.79 -14.74 7.62
CA SER A 193 -13.57 -15.95 7.34
C SER A 193 -14.99 -15.81 7.88
N THR A 194 -16.00 -15.91 7.03
CA THR A 194 -17.40 -15.96 7.48
C THR A 194 -18.06 -17.26 7.03
N GLY A 195 -18.92 -17.81 7.89
CA GLY A 195 -19.72 -18.99 7.57
C GLY A 195 -21.15 -18.81 8.05
N GLU A 196 -22.10 -19.26 7.23
CA GLU A 196 -23.49 -19.39 7.64
C GLU A 196 -23.77 -20.76 8.29
N ASP A 197 -22.91 -21.78 8.05
CA ASP A 197 -23.03 -23.14 8.58
C ASP A 197 -21.66 -23.89 8.60
N ASN A 198 -21.63 -25.09 9.20
CA ASN A 198 -20.42 -25.90 9.45
C ASN A 198 -19.66 -26.38 8.20
N ASP A 199 -20.22 -26.31 6.99
CA ASP A 199 -19.66 -26.96 5.78
C ASP A 199 -19.25 -26.00 4.65
N THR A 200 -19.60 -24.71 4.72
CA THR A 200 -19.18 -23.71 3.72
C THR A 200 -18.86 -22.39 4.39
N GLN A 201 -17.57 -22.04 4.41
CA GLN A 201 -17.11 -20.73 4.87
C GLN A 201 -16.49 -19.97 3.68
N ASN A 202 -16.91 -18.73 3.51
CA ASN A 202 -16.39 -17.80 2.53
C ASN A 202 -15.24 -16.99 3.12
N LEU A 203 -14.36 -16.53 2.25
CA LEU A 203 -13.27 -15.63 2.59
C LEU A 203 -13.50 -14.29 1.88
N HIS A 204 -13.43 -13.21 2.64
CA HIS A 204 -13.66 -11.86 2.13
C HIS A 204 -12.85 -10.85 2.96
N THR A 205 -12.92 -9.56 2.63
CA THR A 205 -12.42 -8.49 3.48
C THR A 205 -13.56 -7.71 4.11
N SER A 206 -13.42 -7.35 5.37
CA SER A 206 -14.41 -6.61 6.16
C SER A 206 -13.74 -5.50 7.00
N PRO A 207 -14.51 -4.56 7.59
CA PRO A 207 -13.97 -3.57 8.52
C PRO A 207 -13.19 -4.25 9.66
N CYS A 208 -12.00 -3.74 9.93
CA CYS A 208 -11.06 -4.36 10.86
C CYS A 208 -11.49 -4.21 12.33
N SER A 209 -11.42 -5.29 13.10
CA SER A 209 -11.58 -5.28 14.55
C SER A 209 -10.59 -6.21 15.22
N LYS A 210 -9.85 -5.70 16.23
CA LYS A 210 -8.89 -6.50 17.01
C LYS A 210 -9.57 -7.53 17.91
N ASP A 211 -10.86 -7.38 18.16
CA ASP A 211 -11.64 -8.29 18.99
C ASP A 211 -12.27 -9.41 18.15
N ASN A 212 -12.41 -9.21 16.84
CA ASN A 212 -13.01 -10.19 15.95
C ASN A 212 -12.08 -11.39 15.74
N ARG A 213 -12.49 -12.58 16.21
CA ARG A 213 -11.72 -13.82 16.07
C ARG A 213 -11.72 -14.37 14.64
N ASP A 214 -12.70 -13.99 13.82
CA ASP A 214 -12.82 -14.39 12.42
C ASP A 214 -11.82 -13.67 11.51
N GLN A 215 -11.19 -12.60 12.01
CA GLN A 215 -10.12 -11.86 11.34
C GLN A 215 -8.72 -12.26 11.81
N LYS A 216 -8.62 -13.25 12.71
CA LYS A 216 -7.35 -13.69 13.30
C LYS A 216 -6.84 -14.95 12.63
N TRP A 217 -5.56 -14.95 12.28
CA TRP A 217 -4.94 -15.98 11.47
C TRP A 217 -3.69 -16.54 12.14
N SER A 218 -3.53 -17.85 12.13
CA SER A 218 -2.31 -18.55 12.53
C SER A 218 -1.57 -18.97 11.28
N VAL A 219 -0.26 -18.71 11.25
CA VAL A 219 0.61 -19.09 10.13
C VAL A 219 1.62 -20.11 10.63
N ALA A 220 1.52 -21.34 10.16
CA ALA A 220 2.40 -22.43 10.54
C ALA A 220 2.46 -23.47 9.41
N ASP A 221 3.50 -24.29 9.34
CA ASP A 221 3.54 -25.48 8.47
C ASP A 221 3.16 -25.26 6.99
N GLY A 222 3.37 -24.05 6.45
CA GLY A 222 3.00 -23.69 5.08
C GLY A 222 1.48 -23.58 4.84
N ASN A 223 0.70 -23.34 5.88
CA ASN A 223 -0.73 -23.04 5.82
C ASN A 223 -1.06 -21.75 6.60
N ILE A 224 -2.29 -21.27 6.40
CA ILE A 224 -2.87 -20.14 7.14
C ILE A 224 -4.24 -20.60 7.64
N ALA A 225 -4.41 -20.67 8.97
CA ALA A 225 -5.63 -21.15 9.60
C ALA A 225 -6.30 -20.09 10.46
N SER A 226 -7.63 -19.99 10.41
CA SER A 226 -8.40 -19.09 11.27
C SER A 226 -8.18 -19.42 12.76
N GLN A 227 -8.25 -18.41 13.62
CA GLN A 227 -8.18 -18.58 15.08
C GLN A 227 -9.56 -18.51 15.75
N ASN A 228 -10.63 -18.51 14.96
CA ASN A 228 -12.00 -18.71 15.44
C ASN A 228 -12.24 -20.18 15.87
N ASP A 229 -13.47 -20.51 16.21
CA ASP A 229 -13.79 -21.85 16.74
C ASP A 229 -13.71 -22.95 15.66
N ALA A 230 -13.90 -22.61 14.38
CA ALA A 230 -13.81 -23.55 13.27
C ALA A 230 -12.36 -23.99 12.97
N LYS A 231 -11.39 -23.07 13.11
CA LYS A 231 -9.96 -23.30 12.82
C LYS A 231 -9.71 -23.86 11.42
N PHE A 232 -10.42 -23.32 10.43
CA PHE A 232 -10.31 -23.72 9.03
C PHE A 232 -9.09 -23.11 8.37
N CYS A 233 -8.53 -23.82 7.40
CA CYS A 233 -7.39 -23.38 6.62
C CYS A 233 -7.86 -22.68 5.35
N ILE A 234 -7.15 -21.62 4.94
CA ILE A 234 -7.32 -21.03 3.62
C ILE A 234 -7.07 -22.10 2.55
N ASP A 235 -7.99 -22.17 1.60
CA ASP A 235 -8.04 -23.19 0.56
C ASP A 235 -8.26 -22.53 -0.80
N VAL A 236 -7.31 -22.72 -1.71
CA VAL A 236 -7.35 -22.14 -3.05
C VAL A 236 -7.74 -23.24 -4.03
N ASN A 237 -9.03 -23.28 -4.34
CA ASN A 237 -9.63 -24.30 -5.17
C ASN A 237 -9.47 -24.00 -6.67
N ARG A 238 -9.35 -25.06 -7.47
CA ARG A 238 -9.23 -24.96 -8.94
C ARG A 238 -10.51 -24.34 -9.52
N PRO A 239 -10.40 -23.54 -10.60
CA PRO A 239 -11.55 -22.85 -11.14
C PRO A 239 -12.45 -23.88 -11.84
N THR A 240 -13.76 -23.60 -11.87
CA THR A 240 -14.71 -24.42 -12.65
C THR A 240 -14.56 -24.22 -14.15
N THR A 241 -13.84 -23.18 -14.60
CA THR A 241 -13.53 -22.89 -16.01
C THR A 241 -12.09 -22.35 -16.19
N PRO A 242 -11.46 -22.53 -17.38
CA PRO A 242 -10.04 -22.27 -17.59
C PRO A 242 -9.57 -20.80 -17.51
N ASP A 243 -10.49 -19.84 -17.63
CA ASP A 243 -10.17 -18.41 -17.80
C ASP A 243 -10.52 -17.53 -16.58
N VAL A 244 -10.77 -18.12 -15.42
CA VAL A 244 -11.31 -17.39 -14.25
C VAL A 244 -10.34 -17.43 -13.06
N ASN A 245 -10.31 -16.30 -12.32
CA ASN A 245 -9.71 -16.20 -10.99
C ASN A 245 -10.03 -17.44 -10.14
N LEU A 246 -9.04 -17.93 -9.40
CA LEU A 246 -9.23 -19.04 -8.48
C LEU A 246 -10.11 -18.60 -7.31
N VAL A 247 -11.01 -19.48 -6.92
CA VAL A 247 -11.86 -19.29 -5.74
C VAL A 247 -11.01 -19.54 -4.50
N VAL A 248 -11.03 -18.58 -3.57
CA VAL A 248 -10.38 -18.69 -2.27
C VAL A 248 -11.46 -18.86 -1.22
N THR A 249 -11.43 -19.98 -0.52
CA THR A 249 -12.37 -20.32 0.55
C THR A 249 -11.60 -20.67 1.82
N VAL A 250 -12.30 -21.08 2.86
CA VAL A 250 -11.68 -21.79 3.98
C VAL A 250 -12.35 -23.14 4.18
N SER A 251 -11.56 -24.17 4.53
CA SER A 251 -12.02 -25.55 4.68
C SER A 251 -11.29 -26.24 5.85
N PRO A 252 -11.79 -27.37 6.38
CA PRO A 252 -11.09 -28.10 7.43
C PRO A 252 -9.63 -28.38 7.06
N CYS A 253 -8.71 -28.02 7.96
CA CYS A 253 -7.27 -28.20 7.73
C CYS A 253 -6.93 -29.69 7.54
N ASN A 254 -6.47 -30.06 6.34
CA ASN A 254 -6.17 -31.44 5.98
C ASN A 254 -4.85 -31.60 5.20
N LYS A 255 -4.04 -30.53 5.13
CA LYS A 255 -2.72 -30.49 4.47
C LYS A 255 -2.77 -30.84 2.97
N GLN A 256 -3.91 -30.62 2.32
CA GLN A 256 -3.99 -30.76 0.87
C GLN A 256 -3.15 -29.67 0.17
N PRO A 257 -2.65 -29.95 -1.05
CA PRO A 257 -1.84 -28.97 -1.80
C PRO A 257 -2.54 -27.62 -2.04
N THR A 258 -3.88 -27.60 -2.08
CA THR A 258 -4.68 -26.37 -2.25
C THR A 258 -4.69 -25.48 -1.00
N GLN A 259 -4.31 -26.02 0.16
CA GLN A 259 -4.12 -25.30 1.43
C GLN A 259 -2.66 -24.90 1.68
N SER A 260 -1.76 -25.13 0.72
CA SER A 260 -0.35 -24.75 0.83
C SER A 260 -0.17 -23.26 0.48
N ILE A 261 -0.27 -22.42 1.51
CA ILE A 261 -0.21 -20.96 1.41
C ILE A 261 1.04 -20.46 2.13
N ALA A 262 1.98 -19.92 1.36
CA ALA A 262 3.20 -19.32 1.92
C ALA A 262 3.02 -17.80 2.08
N ILE A 263 3.23 -17.30 3.30
CA ILE A 263 3.42 -15.87 3.55
C ILE A 263 4.86 -15.50 3.20
N VAL A 264 5.04 -14.59 2.24
CA VAL A 264 6.38 -14.15 1.82
C VAL A 264 6.49 -12.66 2.09
N PRO A 265 7.37 -12.22 3.00
CA PRO A 265 7.66 -10.80 3.21
C PRO A 265 8.16 -10.13 1.93
N ALA A 266 7.75 -8.88 1.69
CA ALA A 266 8.21 -8.10 0.54
C ALA A 266 9.74 -7.88 0.55
N THR A 267 10.35 -7.86 1.74
CA THR A 267 11.80 -7.80 1.97
C THR A 267 12.54 -9.09 1.63
N ASP A 268 11.81 -10.19 1.45
CA ASP A 268 12.34 -11.51 1.09
C ASP A 268 11.84 -11.98 -0.29
N GLU A 269 11.03 -11.17 -0.96
CA GLU A 269 10.50 -11.45 -2.30
C GLU A 269 11.31 -10.73 -3.38
N PRO A 270 12.22 -11.43 -4.08
CA PRO A 270 13.01 -10.78 -5.11
C PRO A 270 12.15 -10.45 -6.33
N LEU A 271 12.30 -9.22 -6.80
CA LEU A 271 11.74 -8.67 -8.02
C LEU A 271 12.83 -8.47 -9.07
N GLU A 272 12.45 -8.57 -10.34
CA GLU A 272 13.23 -8.05 -11.46
C GLU A 272 12.63 -6.71 -11.87
N ILE A 273 13.47 -5.68 -11.97
CA ILE A 273 13.10 -4.33 -12.41
C ILE A 273 13.85 -4.08 -13.71
N GLY A 274 13.15 -3.97 -14.84
CA GLY A 274 13.78 -3.80 -16.16
C GLY A 274 13.09 -2.73 -17.00
N ILE A 275 13.72 -2.32 -18.11
CA ILE A 275 13.11 -1.45 -19.13
C ILE A 275 13.01 -2.25 -20.43
N LYS A 276 11.84 -2.19 -21.07
CA LYS A 276 11.53 -2.89 -22.34
C LYS A 276 11.66 -4.43 -22.26
N THR A 277 11.17 -5.12 -23.28
CA THR A 277 11.08 -6.60 -23.37
C THR A 277 12.40 -7.32 -23.63
N ASN A 278 13.52 -6.60 -23.76
CA ASN A 278 14.79 -7.15 -24.26
C ASN A 278 15.61 -7.89 -23.18
N GLY A 279 15.07 -8.02 -21.97
CA GLY A 279 15.70 -8.75 -20.88
C GLY A 279 16.86 -8.00 -20.23
N ASP A 280 16.83 -6.66 -20.20
CA ASP A 280 17.76 -5.86 -19.40
C ASP A 280 17.15 -5.58 -18.02
N GLY A 281 17.97 -5.63 -16.98
CA GLY A 281 17.57 -5.41 -15.59
C GLY A 281 18.39 -4.30 -14.92
N LEU A 282 17.76 -3.58 -14.01
CA LEU A 282 18.40 -2.62 -13.11
C LEU A 282 19.46 -3.34 -12.28
N THR A 283 20.69 -2.84 -12.30
CA THR A 283 21.84 -3.54 -11.73
C THR A 283 22.73 -2.57 -10.98
N PRO A 284 23.17 -2.91 -9.75
CA PRO A 284 24.23 -2.17 -9.07
C PRO A 284 25.49 -2.08 -9.92
N PHE A 285 26.12 -0.90 -9.94
CA PHE A 285 27.35 -0.67 -10.68
C PHE A 285 28.28 0.27 -9.91
N PRO A 286 29.62 0.19 -10.08
CA PRO A 286 30.51 1.20 -9.50
C PRO A 286 30.07 2.61 -9.89
N GLY A 287 29.79 3.45 -8.89
CA GLY A 287 29.32 4.82 -9.09
C GLY A 287 27.80 4.99 -9.24
N GLY A 288 27.00 3.91 -9.18
CA GLY A 288 25.53 4.02 -9.12
C GLY A 288 24.78 2.75 -9.51
N VAL A 289 23.82 2.89 -10.43
CA VAL A 289 23.01 1.81 -10.99
C VAL A 289 22.91 2.00 -12.49
N LYS A 290 22.81 0.90 -13.25
CA LYS A 290 22.61 0.92 -14.71
C LYS A 290 21.70 -0.21 -15.17
N LEU A 291 21.28 -0.17 -16.44
CA LEU A 291 20.69 -1.34 -17.09
C LEU A 291 21.79 -2.28 -17.60
N GLN A 292 21.61 -3.57 -17.37
CA GLN A 292 22.45 -4.62 -17.96
C GLN A 292 21.61 -5.80 -18.40
N SER A 293 22.05 -6.47 -19.46
CA SER A 293 21.41 -7.70 -19.92
C SER A 293 21.41 -8.77 -18.86
N THR A 294 20.21 -9.27 -18.52
CA THR A 294 19.98 -10.37 -17.58
C THR A 294 20.51 -11.71 -18.07
N SER A 295 20.94 -11.79 -19.34
CA SER A 295 21.73 -12.90 -19.88
C SER A 295 23.14 -12.98 -19.29
N HIS A 296 23.61 -11.92 -18.62
CA HIS A 296 24.88 -11.92 -17.90
C HIS A 296 24.89 -12.94 -16.74
N PRO A 297 26.07 -13.51 -16.40
CA PRO A 297 26.20 -14.62 -15.46
C PRO A 297 25.81 -14.30 -14.00
N HIS A 298 25.44 -13.06 -13.69
CA HIS A 298 25.11 -12.60 -12.33
C HIS A 298 23.61 -12.34 -12.15
N ARG A 299 22.76 -13.37 -12.33
CA ARG A 299 21.30 -13.25 -12.17
C ARG A 299 20.84 -12.61 -10.86
N GLN A 300 21.61 -12.76 -9.77
CA GLN A 300 21.27 -12.18 -8.46
C GLN A 300 21.54 -10.67 -8.37
N SER A 301 22.44 -10.10 -9.19
CA SER A 301 22.69 -8.64 -9.17
C SER A 301 21.54 -7.84 -9.78
N HIS A 302 20.69 -8.48 -10.59
CA HIS A 302 19.49 -7.86 -11.18
C HIS A 302 18.25 -7.93 -10.29
N GLN A 303 18.37 -8.53 -9.10
CA GLN A 303 17.24 -8.76 -8.20
C GLN A 303 17.20 -7.70 -7.08
N TRP A 304 15.99 -7.22 -6.82
CA TRP A 304 15.70 -6.17 -5.84
C TRP A 304 14.56 -6.60 -4.94
N PHE A 305 14.53 -6.08 -3.73
CA PHE A 305 13.35 -6.12 -2.87
C PHE A 305 12.67 -4.76 -2.93
N TYR A 306 11.34 -4.73 -2.96
CA TYR A 306 10.58 -3.51 -2.81
C TYR A 306 9.66 -3.67 -1.61
N ASP A 307 9.89 -2.88 -0.57
CA ASP A 307 8.97 -2.77 0.55
C ASP A 307 8.02 -1.60 0.30
N PRO A 308 6.73 -1.84 0.02
CA PRO A 308 5.80 -0.76 -0.25
C PRO A 308 5.53 0.08 1.00
N VAL A 309 5.60 -0.45 2.23
CA VAL A 309 5.23 0.27 3.46
C VAL A 309 6.30 1.27 3.86
N ILE A 310 7.58 0.89 3.78
CA ILE A 310 8.67 1.84 4.04
C ILE A 310 9.16 2.52 2.75
N GLN A 311 8.55 2.22 1.61
CA GLN A 311 8.83 2.78 0.29
C GLN A 311 10.31 2.60 -0.13
N SER A 312 10.91 1.44 0.15
CA SER A 312 12.35 1.22 -0.10
C SER A 312 12.58 0.20 -1.20
N ILE A 313 13.57 0.48 -2.06
CA ILE A 313 14.09 -0.46 -3.06
C ILE A 313 15.49 -0.90 -2.63
N THR A 314 15.65 -2.18 -2.28
CA THR A 314 16.89 -2.73 -1.72
C THR A 314 17.53 -3.73 -2.67
N SER A 315 18.82 -3.59 -2.96
CA SER A 315 19.56 -4.54 -3.76
C SER A 315 19.68 -5.88 -3.05
N LYS A 316 19.34 -6.99 -3.72
CA LYS A 316 19.49 -8.32 -3.14
C LYS A 316 20.96 -8.70 -2.93
N SER A 317 21.81 -8.36 -3.89
CA SER A 317 23.22 -8.76 -3.90
C SER A 317 24.07 -7.96 -2.91
N LEU A 318 23.81 -6.64 -2.80
CA LEU A 318 24.61 -5.75 -1.95
C LEU A 318 23.95 -5.39 -0.61
N ARG A 319 22.64 -5.62 -0.47
CA ARG A 319 21.85 -5.19 0.71
C ARG A 319 21.92 -3.68 0.98
N LEU A 320 22.11 -2.90 -0.08
CA LEU A 320 22.09 -1.44 -0.08
C LEU A 320 20.80 -0.93 -0.72
N CYS A 321 20.34 0.24 -0.28
CA CYS A 321 19.10 0.85 -0.75
C CYS A 321 19.36 1.85 -1.87
N LEU A 322 18.44 1.90 -2.83
CA LEU A 322 18.44 2.88 -3.91
C LEU A 322 18.29 4.29 -3.31
N ASP A 323 19.22 5.18 -3.62
CA ASP A 323 19.34 6.50 -2.97
C ASP A 323 19.48 7.61 -4.02
N ALA A 324 18.71 8.68 -3.86
CA ALA A 324 18.77 9.87 -4.70
C ALA A 324 18.82 11.14 -3.84
N ALA A 325 19.99 11.46 -3.29
CA ALA A 325 20.17 12.59 -2.36
C ALA A 325 19.89 14.01 -2.90
N LYS A 326 19.76 14.17 -4.23
CA LYS A 326 19.53 15.47 -4.85
C LYS A 326 18.31 15.40 -5.76
N GLY A 327 17.24 16.09 -5.37
CA GLY A 327 16.03 16.31 -6.16
C GLY A 327 16.24 17.30 -7.30
N VAL A 328 17.12 16.98 -8.25
CA VAL A 328 17.39 17.77 -9.45
C VAL A 328 17.29 16.88 -10.69
N ASN A 329 16.95 17.48 -11.82
CA ASN A 329 16.95 16.76 -13.09
C ASN A 329 18.37 16.35 -13.47
N ASP A 330 18.52 15.13 -13.99
CA ASP A 330 19.79 14.44 -14.20
C ASP A 330 20.57 14.20 -12.88
N GLY A 331 19.85 14.15 -11.76
CA GLY A 331 20.42 13.88 -10.45
C GLY A 331 21.04 12.47 -10.37
N PRO A 332 22.15 12.30 -9.63
CA PRO A 332 22.75 10.97 -9.46
C PRO A 332 21.82 10.07 -8.64
N VAL A 333 21.66 8.83 -9.11
CA VAL A 333 21.04 7.75 -8.35
C VAL A 333 22.10 6.72 -8.02
N GLY A 334 22.22 6.41 -6.74
CA GLY A 334 23.24 5.54 -6.20
C GLY A 334 22.68 4.51 -5.24
N LEU A 335 23.60 3.96 -4.44
CA LEU A 335 23.29 3.00 -3.40
C LEU A 335 23.87 3.49 -2.08
N GLY A 336 23.07 3.42 -1.03
CA GLY A 336 23.44 3.81 0.33
C GLY A 336 23.07 2.73 1.35
N ASN A 337 23.61 2.87 2.56
CA ASN A 337 23.12 2.07 3.68
C ASN A 337 21.62 2.31 3.86
N CYS A 338 20.86 1.23 4.01
CA CYS A 338 19.42 1.32 4.20
C CYS A 338 19.09 1.99 5.53
N ASP A 339 18.33 3.07 5.46
CA ASP A 339 17.75 3.75 6.63
C ASP A 339 16.27 4.03 6.35
N PRO A 340 15.32 3.43 7.11
CA PRO A 340 13.90 3.66 6.91
C PRO A 340 13.46 5.10 7.17
N ASN A 341 14.29 5.96 7.76
CA ASN A 341 13.99 7.39 7.95
C ASN A 341 14.66 8.27 6.89
N ASN A 342 15.52 7.71 6.04
CA ASN A 342 16.20 8.49 5.00
C ASN A 342 15.21 8.84 3.89
N VAL A 343 14.89 10.13 3.79
CA VAL A 343 13.96 10.70 2.81
C VAL A 343 14.45 10.55 1.36
N ASN A 344 15.74 10.33 1.14
CA ASN A 344 16.37 10.14 -0.18
C ASN A 344 16.24 8.69 -0.70
N GLN A 345 15.75 7.78 0.13
CA GLN A 345 15.61 6.35 -0.18
C GLN A 345 14.14 5.94 -0.33
N LYS A 346 13.27 6.92 -0.59
CA LYS A 346 11.81 6.73 -0.66
C LYS A 346 11.35 6.71 -2.10
N TRP A 347 10.78 5.58 -2.52
CA TRP A 347 10.37 5.30 -3.88
C TRP A 347 8.94 4.78 -3.92
N VAL A 348 8.14 5.28 -4.87
CA VAL A 348 6.75 4.86 -5.09
C VAL A 348 6.62 4.26 -6.47
N LEU A 349 6.24 2.99 -6.54
CA LEU A 349 5.89 2.35 -7.80
C LEU A 349 4.51 2.83 -8.27
N ASN A 350 4.45 3.40 -9.47
CA ASN A 350 3.20 3.67 -10.17
C ASN A 350 2.89 2.47 -11.07
N ASP A 351 2.05 1.57 -10.56
CA ASP A 351 1.70 0.31 -11.21
C ASP A 351 0.80 0.48 -12.45
N PHE A 352 0.30 1.68 -12.74
CA PHE A 352 -0.48 1.98 -13.94
C PHE A 352 0.40 2.36 -15.13
N THR A 353 1.49 3.08 -14.88
CA THR A 353 2.38 3.61 -15.93
C THR A 353 3.71 2.89 -15.99
N GLY A 354 4.07 2.15 -14.95
CA GLY A 354 5.40 1.56 -14.79
C GLY A 354 6.46 2.56 -14.36
N GLN A 355 6.10 3.80 -14.02
CA GLN A 355 7.06 4.78 -13.48
C GLN A 355 7.42 4.46 -12.03
N ILE A 356 8.67 4.71 -11.66
CA ILE A 356 9.16 4.67 -10.27
C ILE A 356 9.39 6.11 -9.85
N HIS A 357 8.48 6.67 -9.05
CA HIS A 357 8.57 8.06 -8.57
C HIS A 357 9.44 8.13 -7.32
N HIS A 358 10.18 9.23 -7.15
CA HIS A 358 10.75 9.55 -5.84
C HIS A 358 9.65 10.10 -4.93
N ALA A 359 9.54 9.59 -3.71
CA ALA A 359 8.40 9.90 -2.83
C ALA A 359 8.47 11.32 -2.24
N THR A 360 9.67 11.86 -2.03
CA THR A 360 9.89 13.16 -1.36
C THR A 360 10.46 14.23 -2.30
N HIS A 361 10.91 13.84 -3.49
CA HIS A 361 11.35 14.75 -4.54
C HIS A 361 10.26 14.74 -5.61
N TYR A 362 9.16 15.44 -5.33
CA TYR A 362 7.98 15.40 -6.18
C TYR A 362 8.28 15.86 -7.61
N GLY A 363 7.69 15.16 -8.58
CA GLY A 363 7.90 15.43 -10.00
C GLY A 363 9.19 14.82 -10.56
N PHE A 364 9.89 13.99 -9.79
CA PHE A 364 11.01 13.21 -10.28
C PHE A 364 10.73 11.71 -10.28
N SER A 365 11.23 11.04 -11.32
CA SER A 365 11.16 9.59 -11.49
C SER A 365 12.53 9.01 -11.80
N LEU A 366 12.70 7.73 -11.47
CA LEU A 366 13.82 6.93 -11.95
C LEU A 366 13.73 6.80 -13.47
N GLY A 367 14.81 7.14 -14.16
CA GLY A 367 14.86 7.00 -15.61
C GLY A 367 16.25 6.69 -16.12
N THR A 368 16.32 6.02 -17.26
CA THR A 368 17.59 5.84 -17.95
C THR A 368 17.85 7.01 -18.88
N PRO A 369 19.08 7.54 -18.92
CA PRO A 369 19.46 8.48 -19.97
C PRO A 369 19.41 7.79 -21.33
N ASP A 370 19.37 8.58 -22.41
CA ASP A 370 19.38 8.06 -23.78
C ASP A 370 20.75 7.46 -24.19
N ASP A 371 21.80 7.73 -23.40
CA ASP A 371 23.14 7.22 -23.63
C ASP A 371 23.22 5.70 -23.44
N VAL A 372 23.83 5.01 -24.40
CA VAL A 372 24.19 3.60 -24.28
C VAL A 372 25.12 3.42 -23.08
N ASP A 373 24.80 2.48 -22.20
CA ASP A 373 25.51 2.19 -20.94
C ASP A 373 25.50 3.31 -19.88
N GLY A 374 24.64 4.32 -20.03
CA GLY A 374 24.48 5.39 -19.04
C GLY A 374 24.02 4.88 -17.67
N LEU A 375 24.46 5.58 -16.61
CA LEU A 375 23.93 5.36 -15.26
C LEU A 375 22.46 5.81 -15.22
N VAL A 376 21.63 5.10 -14.46
CA VAL A 376 20.27 5.52 -14.13
C VAL A 376 20.32 6.83 -13.34
N ARG A 377 19.38 7.73 -13.64
CA ARG A 377 19.31 9.08 -13.11
C ARG A 377 17.95 9.40 -12.53
N LEU A 378 17.91 10.48 -11.76
CA LEU A 378 16.69 11.13 -11.35
C LEU A 378 16.30 12.15 -12.42
N LEU A 379 15.16 11.93 -13.08
CA LEU A 379 14.71 12.75 -14.21
C LEU A 379 13.33 13.35 -13.91
N TRP A 380 12.98 14.45 -14.57
CA TRP A 380 11.60 14.95 -14.54
C TRP A 380 10.62 13.84 -14.93
N SER A 381 9.58 13.63 -14.12
CA SER A 381 8.56 12.63 -14.39
C SER A 381 7.80 12.96 -15.68
N ASP A 382 7.94 12.08 -16.67
CA ASP A 382 7.19 12.13 -17.92
C ASP A 382 6.63 10.75 -18.24
N LYS A 383 5.31 10.63 -18.14
CA LYS A 383 4.60 9.36 -18.40
C LYS A 383 4.70 8.90 -19.86
N ASN A 384 5.13 9.76 -20.79
CA ASN A 384 5.32 9.39 -22.18
C ASN A 384 6.77 9.00 -22.47
N ASN A 385 7.69 9.22 -21.53
CA ASN A 385 9.08 8.83 -21.66
C ASN A 385 9.25 7.32 -21.41
N VAL A 386 9.49 6.57 -22.48
CA VAL A 386 9.70 5.11 -22.44
C VAL A 386 10.90 4.68 -21.60
N ASN A 387 11.86 5.57 -21.35
CA ASN A 387 13.02 5.31 -20.50
C ASN A 387 12.69 5.46 -19.00
N GLN A 388 11.45 5.81 -18.67
CA GLN A 388 10.91 5.82 -17.31
C GLN A 388 9.85 4.72 -17.12
N HIS A 389 9.65 3.85 -18.10
CA HIS A 389 8.68 2.75 -18.03
C HIS A 389 9.39 1.45 -17.64
N TRP A 390 9.15 1.05 -16.40
CA TRP A 390 9.76 -0.12 -15.80
C TRP A 390 8.77 -1.28 -15.81
N ASN A 391 9.25 -2.44 -16.28
CA ASN A 391 8.60 -3.72 -16.06
C ASN A 391 9.09 -4.29 -14.73
N ILE A 392 8.16 -4.55 -13.80
CA ILE A 392 8.47 -5.06 -12.47
C ILE A 392 7.68 -6.33 -12.23
N LYS A 393 8.37 -7.42 -11.92
CA LYS A 393 7.74 -8.72 -11.67
C LYS A 393 8.46 -9.48 -10.56
N PRO A 394 7.74 -10.28 -9.75
CA PRO A 394 8.39 -11.25 -8.87
C PRO A 394 9.21 -12.25 -9.68
N VAL A 395 10.42 -12.60 -9.21
CA VAL A 395 11.26 -13.64 -9.84
C VAL A 395 10.54 -15.00 -9.90
N LYS A 396 9.66 -15.25 -8.91
CA LYS A 396 8.84 -16.47 -8.85
C LYS A 396 7.70 -16.48 -9.88
N ALA A 397 7.36 -15.33 -10.47
CA ALA A 397 6.37 -15.29 -11.54
C ALA A 397 6.92 -16.05 -12.76
N LYS A 398 6.28 -17.19 -13.09
CA LYS A 398 6.58 -17.92 -14.32
C LYS A 398 6.07 -17.11 -15.50
N ALA A 399 6.92 -16.95 -16.53
CA ALA A 399 6.56 -16.35 -17.80
C ALA A 399 5.51 -17.17 -18.54
#